data_AF-A0A8T6LZL6-F1
#
_entry.id   AF-A0A8T6LZL6-F1
#
_cell.length_a   1.000
_cell.length_b   1.000
_cell.length_c   1.000
_cell.angle_alpha   90.00
_cell.angle_beta   90.00
_cell.angle_gamma   90.00
#
_symmetry.space_group_name_H-M   'P 1'
#
loop_
_entity.id
_entity.type
_entity.pdbx_description
1 polymer ?
#
loop_
_entity_poly.entity_id
_entity_poly.type
_entity_poly.pdbx_seq_one_letter_code
_entity_poly.pdbx_strand_id
1 'polypeptide(L)'
;DAKVFDSLEMEFIELEKIYRQKDEKFIRILNSIRNNSIDESQLKLVNERVKPDFKIYLKDIYMQLTTTNKLSAEINEGELSKIRSPLLSYEGKIKGNFEKHYLPTEISLKLKVNSQIMLVNNDPNGRWVNGTVGKIIGIEKDAKENDSIIVEVLNGDKVNVAPYTWKVSELYYNNDTSMLDSRAIGSFTQYPIKLAWAITIHKSQGKTFDRVVIDIGSGTFTSGQVYVALSRCISLDGIVLKKPIQKRHIFMDWKIVNFITKYQYKLSDKRCSLDKKMKIIQNAIKNKSKLDIVYLKSKDEKSKRIIEPISVGKMEYMGKPYFGVEGFCSERQGMRVFRVDKILDIKELAPE
;
A
#
# COMPACT_ATOMS: atom_id res chain seq x y z
N ASP A 1 -11.32 7.78 19.22
CA ASP A 1 -10.21 6.81 19.39
C ASP A 1 -10.65 5.70 20.33
N ALA A 2 -10.41 4.44 19.97
CA ALA A 2 -10.82 3.30 20.78
C ALA A 2 -9.88 3.16 22.00
N LYS A 3 -10.42 3.34 23.22
CA LYS A 3 -9.66 3.32 24.48
C LYS A 3 -8.94 1.99 24.77
N VAL A 4 -9.36 0.90 24.11
CA VAL A 4 -8.75 -0.42 24.26
C VAL A 4 -7.28 -0.45 23.85
N PHE A 5 -6.84 0.41 22.91
CA PHE A 5 -5.45 0.48 22.49
C PHE A 5 -4.49 0.97 23.58
N ASP A 6 -5.00 1.65 24.62
CA ASP A 6 -4.18 2.13 25.74
C ASP A 6 -3.81 0.98 26.70
N SER A 7 -4.68 -0.03 26.82
CA SER A 7 -4.48 -1.20 27.69
C SER A 7 -4.05 -2.47 26.94
N LEU A 8 -4.12 -2.47 25.60
CA LEU A 8 -3.72 -3.62 24.78
C LEU A 8 -2.19 -3.67 24.64
N GLU A 9 -1.59 -4.74 25.14
CA GLU A 9 -0.21 -5.07 24.80
C GLU A 9 -0.18 -5.67 23.39
N MET A 10 0.33 -4.89 22.44
CA MET A 10 0.57 -5.34 21.08
C MET A 10 2.06 -5.66 20.89
N GLU A 11 2.35 -6.64 20.07
CA GLU A 11 3.68 -6.80 19.48
C GLU A 11 3.70 -6.04 18.14
N PHE A 12 4.78 -5.31 17.89
CA PHE A 12 4.93 -4.54 16.66
C PHE A 12 6.05 -5.12 15.82
N ILE A 13 5.67 -5.71 14.69
CA ILE A 13 6.58 -6.32 13.73
C ILE A 13 6.52 -5.48 12.46
N GLU A 14 7.65 -4.87 12.11
CA GLU A 14 7.80 -4.07 10.89
C GLU A 14 8.48 -4.89 9.80
N LEU A 15 7.83 -4.96 8.63
CA LEU A 15 8.43 -5.58 7.45
C LEU A 15 9.18 -4.52 6.64
N GLU A 16 10.50 -4.62 6.59
CA GLU A 16 11.37 -3.62 5.94
C GLU A 16 11.63 -3.93 4.46
N LYS A 17 11.59 -5.21 4.07
CA LYS A 17 11.94 -5.64 2.71
C LYS A 17 10.79 -5.38 1.72
N ILE A 18 11.08 -4.55 0.71
CA ILE A 18 10.16 -4.27 -0.40
C ILE A 18 10.37 -5.32 -1.50
N TYR A 19 9.30 -6.05 -1.83
CA TYR A 19 9.32 -7.07 -2.89
C TYR A 19 8.72 -6.61 -4.22
N ARG A 20 7.85 -5.59 -4.20
CA ARG A 20 7.08 -5.16 -5.39
C ARG A 20 7.93 -4.36 -6.37
N GLN A 21 8.66 -3.36 -5.88
CA GLN A 21 9.56 -2.55 -6.67
C GLN A 21 10.99 -3.06 -6.53
N LYS A 22 11.74 -3.10 -7.63
CA LYS A 22 13.17 -3.46 -7.64
C LYS A 22 14.09 -2.26 -7.87
N ASP A 23 13.59 -1.20 -8.50
CA ASP A 23 14.37 0.02 -8.75
C ASP A 23 14.53 0.86 -7.46
N GLU A 24 15.78 1.00 -7.01
CA GLU A 24 16.13 1.79 -5.83
C GLU A 24 15.72 3.26 -5.94
N LYS A 25 15.81 3.86 -7.13
CA LYS A 25 15.41 5.26 -7.33
C LYS A 25 13.92 5.41 -7.06
N PHE A 26 13.12 4.53 -7.64
CA PHE A 26 11.67 4.54 -7.42
C PHE A 26 11.29 4.22 -5.97
N ILE A 27 11.96 3.26 -5.33
CA ILE A 27 11.78 2.95 -3.90
C ILE A 27 12.03 4.19 -3.04
N ARG A 28 13.12 4.92 -3.29
CA ARG A 28 13.44 6.16 -2.56
C ARG A 28 12.36 7.23 -2.73
N ILE A 29 11.84 7.40 -3.94
CA ILE A 29 10.73 8.33 -4.20
C ILE A 29 9.49 7.91 -3.40
N LEU A 30 9.09 6.64 -3.46
CA LEU A 30 7.92 6.13 -2.73
C LEU A 30 8.06 6.32 -1.23
N ASN A 31 9.24 6.06 -0.66
CA ASN A 31 9.52 6.29 0.76
C ASN A 31 9.48 7.79 1.12
N SER A 32 10.03 8.66 0.27
CA SER A 32 9.93 10.12 0.46
C SER A 32 8.48 10.62 0.44
N ILE A 33 7.64 10.07 -0.44
CA ILE A 33 6.20 10.38 -0.46
C ILE A 33 5.52 9.85 0.79
N ARG A 34 5.83 8.60 1.19
CA ARG A 34 5.29 7.96 2.39
C ARG A 34 5.60 8.75 3.67
N ASN A 35 6.77 9.39 3.73
CA ASN A 35 7.24 10.13 4.92
C ASN A 35 7.05 11.65 4.80
N ASN A 36 6.35 12.12 3.76
CA ASN A 36 6.16 13.55 3.47
C ASN A 36 7.48 14.36 3.48
N SER A 37 8.52 13.77 2.89
CA SER A 37 9.88 14.32 2.80
C SER A 37 10.38 14.48 1.37
N ILE A 38 9.50 14.32 0.37
CA ILE A 38 9.84 14.49 -1.04
C ILE A 38 10.41 15.88 -1.33
N ASP A 39 11.53 15.91 -2.04
CA ASP A 39 12.18 17.12 -2.52
C ASP A 39 11.77 17.48 -3.96
N GLU A 40 12.19 18.66 -4.42
CA GLU A 40 11.83 19.16 -5.75
C GLU A 40 12.42 18.33 -6.90
N SER A 41 13.61 17.75 -6.71
CA SER A 41 14.25 16.91 -7.73
C SER A 41 13.50 15.59 -7.91
N GLN A 42 13.07 14.96 -6.82
CA GLN A 42 12.25 13.77 -6.82
C GLN A 42 10.86 14.05 -7.42
N LEU A 43 10.26 15.20 -7.08
CA LEU A 43 8.97 15.59 -7.62
C LEU A 43 9.04 15.85 -9.13
N LYS A 44 10.13 16.48 -9.60
CA LYS A 44 10.40 16.68 -11.03
C LYS A 44 10.50 15.33 -11.76
N LEU A 45 11.25 14.39 -11.21
CA LEU A 45 11.41 13.04 -11.78
C LEU A 45 10.08 12.28 -11.88
N VAL A 46 9.22 12.38 -10.86
CA VAL A 46 7.86 11.81 -10.94
C VAL A 46 7.04 12.48 -12.04
N ASN A 47 7.15 13.81 -12.17
CA ASN A 47 6.40 14.59 -13.15
C ASN A 47 6.91 14.47 -14.60
N GLU A 48 8.09 13.89 -14.84
CA GLU A 48 8.51 13.47 -16.19
C GLU A 48 7.56 12.42 -16.79
N ARG A 49 6.78 11.74 -15.95
CA ARG A 49 5.76 10.77 -16.36
C ARG A 49 4.44 11.40 -16.79
N VAL A 50 4.33 12.73 -16.80
CA VAL A 50 3.10 13.45 -17.18
C VAL A 50 2.90 13.41 -18.69
N LYS A 51 1.79 12.80 -19.12
CA LYS A 51 1.35 12.72 -20.51
C LYS A 51 -0.17 12.97 -20.58
N PRO A 52 -0.63 14.23 -20.66
CA PRO A 52 -2.06 14.57 -20.61
C PRO A 52 -2.86 13.85 -21.72
N ASP A 53 -2.33 13.88 -22.94
CA ASP A 53 -2.96 13.32 -24.13
C ASP A 53 -2.67 11.83 -24.34
N PHE A 54 -2.16 11.13 -23.33
CA PHE A 54 -1.89 9.70 -23.44
C PHE A 54 -3.14 8.91 -23.80
N LYS A 55 -3.10 8.21 -24.93
CA LYS A 55 -4.15 7.30 -25.39
C LYS A 55 -3.69 5.86 -25.18
N ILE A 56 -4.57 5.04 -24.62
CA ILE A 56 -4.35 3.61 -24.48
C ILE A 56 -4.86 2.94 -25.76
N TYR A 57 -4.00 2.19 -26.45
CA TYR A 57 -4.40 1.41 -27.60
C TYR A 57 -4.95 0.05 -27.16
N LEU A 58 -5.87 -0.53 -27.93
CA LEU A 58 -6.60 -1.78 -27.61
C LEU A 58 -5.73 -3.02 -27.35
N LYS A 59 -4.44 -2.98 -27.72
CA LYS A 59 -3.47 -4.06 -27.49
C LYS A 59 -2.72 -3.91 -26.16
N ASP A 60 -2.68 -2.71 -25.59
CA ASP A 60 -1.96 -2.46 -24.35
C ASP A 60 -2.89 -2.58 -23.15
N ILE A 61 -2.52 -3.41 -22.19
CA ILE A 61 -3.23 -3.49 -20.90
C ILE A 61 -2.65 -2.43 -19.97
N TYR A 62 -3.40 -1.35 -19.80
CA TYR A 62 -3.15 -0.33 -18.79
C TYR A 62 -4.27 -0.34 -17.75
N MET A 63 -3.91 -0.23 -16.48
CA MET A 63 -4.88 -0.01 -15.42
C MET A 63 -5.03 1.48 -15.15
N GLN A 64 -6.21 2.06 -15.40
CA GLN A 64 -6.48 3.43 -15.02
C GLN A 64 -6.88 3.51 -13.54
N LEU A 65 -6.18 4.32 -12.75
CA LEU A 65 -6.46 4.55 -11.34
C LEU A 65 -7.13 5.91 -11.18
N THR A 66 -8.37 5.91 -10.72
CA THR A 66 -9.19 7.11 -10.53
C THR A 66 -9.51 7.38 -9.06
N THR A 67 -9.96 8.59 -8.76
CA THR A 67 -10.29 8.99 -7.39
C THR A 67 -11.68 8.55 -6.93
N THR A 68 -12.65 8.34 -7.83
CA THR A 68 -14.05 8.02 -7.47
C THR A 68 -14.64 6.86 -8.28
N ASN A 69 -15.62 6.18 -7.68
CA ASN A 69 -16.33 5.08 -8.34
C ASN A 69 -17.04 5.54 -9.62
N LYS A 70 -17.60 6.76 -9.62
CA LYS A 70 -18.28 7.35 -10.77
C LYS A 70 -17.34 7.46 -11.98
N LEU A 71 -16.16 8.06 -11.81
CA LEU A 71 -15.19 8.16 -12.91
C LEU A 71 -14.74 6.78 -13.41
N SER A 72 -14.53 5.82 -12.51
CA SER A 72 -14.16 4.45 -12.93
C SER A 72 -15.28 3.77 -13.72
N ALA A 73 -16.54 3.97 -13.34
CA ALA A 73 -17.70 3.41 -14.04
C ALA A 73 -17.85 4.04 -15.43
N GLU A 74 -17.77 5.37 -15.53
CA GLU A 74 -17.84 6.10 -16.81
C GLU A 74 -16.77 5.64 -17.81
N ILE A 75 -15.52 5.43 -17.36
CA ILE A 75 -14.44 4.91 -18.21
C ILE A 75 -14.75 3.48 -18.64
N ASN A 76 -15.15 2.60 -17.71
CA ASN A 76 -15.41 1.20 -18.03
C ASN A 76 -16.59 1.03 -19.01
N GLU A 77 -17.67 1.78 -18.82
CA GLU A 77 -18.82 1.80 -19.73
C GLU A 77 -18.44 2.40 -21.09
N GLY A 78 -17.68 3.50 -21.08
CA GLY A 78 -17.16 4.14 -22.29
C GLY A 78 -16.29 3.20 -23.11
N GLU A 79 -15.36 2.47 -22.50
CA GLU A 79 -14.52 1.49 -23.20
C GLU A 79 -15.32 0.27 -23.68
N LEU A 80 -16.26 -0.24 -22.88
CA LEU A 80 -17.14 -1.34 -23.30
C LEU A 80 -18.00 -0.95 -24.51
N SER A 81 -18.49 0.29 -24.57
CA SER A 81 -19.31 0.78 -25.69
C SER A 81 -18.56 0.79 -27.03
N LYS A 82 -17.25 1.04 -27.01
CA LYS A 82 -16.39 1.09 -28.21
C LYS A 82 -16.14 -0.27 -28.84
N ILE A 83 -16.33 -1.36 -28.09
CA ILE A 83 -16.13 -2.72 -28.59
C ILE A 83 -17.29 -3.11 -29.51
N ARG A 84 -16.97 -3.54 -30.73
CA ARG A 84 -17.95 -3.90 -31.77
C ARG A 84 -18.64 -5.25 -31.56
N SER A 85 -18.06 -6.15 -30.76
CA SER A 85 -18.65 -7.47 -30.55
C SER A 85 -20.00 -7.40 -29.82
N PRO A 86 -20.85 -8.42 -29.97
CA PRO A 86 -22.12 -8.51 -29.25
C PRO A 86 -21.95 -8.40 -27.74
N LEU A 87 -22.92 -7.75 -27.08
CA LEU A 87 -22.98 -7.64 -25.63
C LEU A 87 -23.48 -8.96 -25.02
N LEU A 88 -22.73 -9.47 -24.06
CA LEU A 88 -23.05 -10.63 -23.26
C LEU A 88 -23.50 -10.16 -21.88
N SER A 89 -24.57 -10.75 -21.36
CA SER A 89 -25.12 -10.37 -20.06
C SER A 89 -25.34 -11.62 -19.22
N TYR A 90 -24.72 -11.65 -18.04
CA TYR A 90 -24.85 -12.75 -17.08
C TYR A 90 -25.50 -12.23 -15.79
N GLU A 91 -26.61 -12.84 -15.38
CA GLU A 91 -27.30 -12.49 -14.14
C GLU A 91 -26.84 -13.36 -12.97
N GLY A 92 -26.38 -12.70 -11.92
CA GLY A 92 -25.89 -13.33 -10.70
C GLY A 92 -27.02 -13.82 -9.82
N LYS A 93 -26.79 -14.93 -9.11
CA LYS A 93 -27.78 -15.57 -8.24
C LYS A 93 -27.44 -15.33 -6.78
N ILE A 94 -28.31 -14.64 -6.05
CA ILE A 94 -28.20 -14.46 -4.59
C ILE A 94 -29.15 -15.43 -3.89
N LYS A 95 -28.67 -16.11 -2.84
CA LYS A 95 -29.48 -16.92 -1.93
C LYS A 95 -29.22 -16.49 -0.49
N GLY A 96 -30.27 -16.40 0.34
CA GLY A 96 -30.15 -15.99 1.74
C GLY A 96 -29.82 -14.50 1.91
N ASN A 97 -29.24 -14.14 3.06
CA ASN A 97 -28.85 -12.77 3.37
C ASN A 97 -27.42 -12.49 2.86
N PHE A 98 -27.32 -11.83 1.70
CA PHE A 98 -26.06 -11.34 1.15
C PHE A 98 -26.25 -9.86 0.78
N GLU A 99 -25.73 -8.94 1.58
CA GLU A 99 -25.94 -7.52 1.35
C GLU A 99 -25.25 -7.05 0.06
N LYS A 100 -25.91 -6.13 -0.66
CA LYS A 100 -25.42 -5.64 -1.96
C LYS A 100 -24.04 -4.98 -1.89
N HIS A 101 -23.69 -4.35 -0.77
CA HIS A 101 -22.39 -3.68 -0.63
C HIS A 101 -21.20 -4.65 -0.55
N TYR A 102 -21.44 -5.92 -0.18
CA TYR A 102 -20.42 -6.95 -0.15
C TYR A 102 -20.22 -7.68 -1.48
N LEU A 103 -20.98 -7.32 -2.53
CA LEU A 103 -20.88 -7.99 -3.81
C LEU A 103 -19.50 -7.76 -4.45
N PRO A 104 -18.74 -8.82 -4.77
CA PRO A 104 -17.41 -8.70 -5.36
C PRO A 104 -17.47 -8.29 -6.84
N THR A 105 -18.60 -8.54 -7.49
CA THR A 105 -18.88 -8.12 -8.86
C THR A 105 -20.35 -7.73 -9.03
N GLU A 106 -20.71 -7.20 -10.19
CA GLU A 106 -22.07 -6.76 -10.50
C GLU A 106 -23.04 -7.95 -10.58
N ILE A 107 -24.29 -7.74 -10.15
CA ILE A 107 -25.36 -8.73 -10.31
C ILE A 107 -25.62 -8.94 -11.80
N SER A 108 -25.83 -7.85 -12.54
CA SER A 108 -25.98 -7.86 -14.00
C SER A 108 -24.61 -7.59 -14.62
N LEU A 109 -23.88 -8.66 -14.94
CA LEU A 109 -22.52 -8.59 -15.47
C LEU A 109 -22.55 -8.48 -16.99
N LYS A 110 -22.18 -7.30 -17.50
CA LYS A 110 -22.16 -6.97 -18.93
C LYS A 110 -20.74 -7.04 -19.48
N LEU A 111 -20.52 -7.88 -20.49
CA LEU A 111 -19.20 -8.18 -21.06
C LEU A 111 -19.26 -8.21 -22.59
N LYS A 112 -18.11 -8.08 -23.23
CA LYS A 112 -17.91 -8.24 -24.67
C LYS A 112 -16.61 -9.01 -24.90
N VAL A 113 -16.50 -9.72 -26.02
CA VAL A 113 -15.20 -10.25 -26.44
C VAL A 113 -14.27 -9.06 -26.70
N ASN A 114 -13.05 -9.10 -26.17
CA ASN A 114 -12.09 -8.01 -26.01
C ASN A 114 -12.28 -7.08 -24.80
N SER A 115 -13.23 -7.34 -23.90
CA SER A 115 -13.31 -6.60 -22.64
C SER A 115 -12.04 -6.82 -21.80
N GLN A 116 -11.46 -5.73 -21.27
CA GLN A 116 -10.44 -5.80 -20.24
C GLN A 116 -11.13 -6.00 -18.88
N ILE A 117 -10.72 -7.04 -18.19
CA ILE A 117 -11.35 -7.47 -16.94
C ILE A 117 -10.32 -7.72 -15.85
N MET A 118 -10.80 -7.78 -14.62
CA MET A 118 -10.07 -8.21 -13.44
C MET A 118 -10.81 -9.37 -12.79
N LEU A 119 -10.06 -10.39 -12.41
CA LEU A 119 -10.56 -11.53 -11.66
C LEU A 119 -10.65 -11.18 -10.17
N VAL A 120 -11.79 -11.45 -9.54
CA VAL A 120 -12.11 -11.02 -8.17
C VAL A 120 -12.19 -12.17 -7.16
N ASN A 121 -11.65 -13.33 -7.51
CA ASN A 121 -11.44 -14.48 -6.63
C ASN A 121 -10.02 -15.07 -6.82
N ASN A 122 -9.67 -16.04 -5.98
CA ASN A 122 -8.49 -16.88 -6.21
C ASN A 122 -8.94 -18.19 -6.86
N ASP A 123 -8.22 -18.63 -7.88
CA ASP A 123 -8.45 -19.94 -8.48
C ASP A 123 -7.91 -21.05 -7.56
N PRO A 124 -8.68 -22.12 -7.29
CA PRO A 124 -8.20 -23.25 -6.49
C PRO A 124 -6.96 -23.93 -7.06
N ASN A 125 -6.77 -23.92 -8.38
CA ASN A 125 -5.60 -24.51 -9.05
C ASN A 125 -4.46 -23.50 -9.22
N GLY A 126 -4.57 -22.30 -8.64
CA GLY A 126 -3.52 -21.28 -8.70
C GLY A 126 -3.30 -20.63 -10.07
N ARG A 127 -4.21 -20.83 -11.04
CA ARG A 127 -4.11 -20.25 -12.39
C ARG A 127 -4.20 -18.72 -12.37
N TRP A 128 -4.88 -18.15 -11.37
CA TRP A 128 -4.93 -16.71 -11.12
C TRP A 128 -5.20 -16.42 -9.64
N VAL A 129 -4.92 -15.18 -9.25
CA VAL A 129 -5.23 -14.62 -7.93
C VAL A 129 -6.14 -13.39 -8.04
N ASN A 130 -6.80 -13.01 -6.95
CA ASN A 130 -7.67 -11.83 -6.91
C ASN A 130 -6.88 -10.56 -7.28
N GLY A 131 -7.30 -9.90 -8.35
CA GLY A 131 -6.63 -8.74 -8.93
C GLY A 131 -5.93 -9.02 -10.25
N THR A 132 -5.86 -10.28 -10.69
CA THR A 132 -5.29 -10.64 -12.00
C THR A 132 -6.09 -9.95 -13.10
N VAL A 133 -5.40 -9.20 -13.95
CA VAL A 133 -5.99 -8.49 -15.09
C VAL A 133 -5.81 -9.32 -16.35
N GLY A 134 -6.81 -9.32 -17.21
CA GLY A 134 -6.76 -10.01 -18.48
C GLY A 134 -7.79 -9.47 -19.47
N LYS A 135 -7.83 -10.08 -20.64
CA LYS A 135 -8.73 -9.73 -21.72
C LYS A 135 -9.56 -10.94 -22.13
N ILE A 136 -10.85 -10.75 -22.33
CA ILE A 136 -11.71 -11.81 -22.85
C ILE A 136 -11.36 -12.05 -24.31
N ILE A 137 -10.96 -13.27 -24.65
CA ILE A 137 -10.62 -13.65 -26.04
C ILE A 137 -11.69 -14.50 -26.70
N GLY A 138 -12.59 -15.11 -25.91
CA GLY A 138 -13.67 -15.93 -26.44
C GLY A 138 -14.56 -16.50 -25.34
N ILE A 139 -15.58 -17.24 -25.77
CA ILE A 139 -16.42 -18.06 -24.90
C ILE A 139 -16.45 -19.45 -25.52
N GLU A 140 -16.23 -20.44 -24.69
CA GLU A 140 -16.43 -21.85 -25.01
C GLU A 140 -17.63 -22.37 -24.23
N LYS A 141 -18.23 -23.46 -24.71
CA LYS A 141 -19.19 -24.20 -23.91
C LYS A 141 -18.50 -25.37 -23.24
N ASP A 142 -18.80 -25.57 -21.96
CA ASP A 142 -18.38 -26.77 -21.25
C ASP A 142 -19.22 -27.99 -21.68
N ALA A 143 -18.85 -29.18 -21.19
CA ALA A 143 -19.56 -30.44 -21.47
C ALA A 143 -21.03 -30.46 -21.02
N LYS A 144 -21.47 -29.48 -20.22
CA LYS A 144 -22.83 -29.30 -19.73
C LYS A 144 -23.53 -28.11 -20.41
N GLU A 145 -23.00 -27.65 -21.54
CA GLU A 145 -23.51 -26.52 -22.33
C GLU A 145 -23.52 -25.17 -21.58
N ASN A 146 -22.76 -25.04 -20.49
CA ASN A 146 -22.58 -23.75 -19.82
C ASN A 146 -21.47 -22.96 -20.49
N ASP A 147 -21.65 -21.65 -20.57
CA ASP A 147 -20.60 -20.75 -21.01
C ASP A 147 -19.36 -20.84 -20.08
N SER A 148 -18.19 -20.81 -20.68
CA SER A 148 -16.89 -20.72 -20.05
C SER A 148 -16.14 -19.58 -20.72
N ILE A 149 -15.83 -18.53 -19.96
CA ILE A 149 -15.20 -17.33 -20.50
C ILE A 149 -13.69 -17.57 -20.58
N ILE A 150 -13.13 -17.47 -21.78
CA ILE A 150 -11.69 -17.60 -22.01
C ILE A 150 -11.05 -16.23 -21.84
N VAL A 151 -10.13 -16.14 -20.88
CA VAL A 151 -9.39 -14.92 -20.56
C VAL A 151 -7.92 -15.14 -20.86
N GLU A 152 -7.34 -14.25 -21.66
CA GLU A 152 -5.89 -14.11 -21.81
C GLU A 152 -5.38 -13.18 -20.72
N VAL A 153 -4.61 -13.70 -19.78
CA VAL A 153 -4.00 -12.93 -18.69
C VAL A 153 -2.66 -12.32 -19.12
N LEU A 154 -2.15 -11.37 -18.33
CA LEU A 154 -0.96 -10.58 -18.68
C LEU A 154 0.31 -11.37 -19.03
N ASN A 155 0.48 -12.57 -18.47
CA ASN A 155 1.61 -13.44 -18.77
C ASN A 155 1.45 -14.23 -20.09
N GLY A 156 0.35 -14.04 -20.81
CA GLY A 156 0.02 -14.73 -22.06
C GLY A 156 -0.76 -16.04 -21.88
N ASP A 157 -0.97 -16.49 -20.63
CA ASP A 157 -1.72 -17.71 -20.39
C ASP A 157 -3.20 -17.51 -20.69
N LYS A 158 -3.82 -18.57 -21.23
CA LYS A 158 -5.26 -18.62 -21.45
C LYS A 158 -5.91 -19.41 -20.33
N VAL A 159 -6.84 -18.79 -19.63
CA VAL A 159 -7.55 -19.38 -18.51
C VAL A 159 -9.05 -19.42 -18.78
N ASN A 160 -9.66 -20.56 -18.45
CA ASN A 160 -11.09 -20.77 -18.54
C ASN A 160 -11.73 -20.41 -17.20
N VAL A 161 -12.66 -19.45 -17.24
CA VAL A 161 -13.31 -18.86 -16.07
C VAL A 161 -14.78 -19.29 -16.05
N ALA A 162 -15.13 -20.05 -15.02
CA ALA A 162 -16.49 -20.50 -14.73
C ALA A 162 -17.12 -19.69 -13.58
N PRO A 163 -18.46 -19.77 -13.38
CA PRO A 163 -19.12 -19.14 -12.24
C PRO A 163 -18.53 -19.59 -10.90
N TYR A 164 -18.38 -18.65 -9.97
CA TYR A 164 -17.89 -18.87 -8.61
C TYR A 164 -18.95 -18.49 -7.59
N THR A 165 -19.00 -19.21 -6.47
CA THR A 165 -19.94 -18.95 -5.36
C THR A 165 -19.21 -18.39 -4.14
N TRP A 166 -19.43 -17.10 -3.83
CA TRP A 166 -19.05 -16.52 -2.55
C TRP A 166 -20.09 -16.87 -1.49
N LYS A 167 -19.63 -17.23 -0.30
CA LYS A 167 -20.48 -17.52 0.86
C LYS A 167 -20.20 -16.50 1.96
N VAL A 168 -21.24 -16.03 2.63
CA VAL A 168 -21.12 -15.23 3.85
C VAL A 168 -21.59 -16.11 5.01
N SER A 169 -20.74 -16.17 6.03
CA SER A 169 -21.03 -16.89 7.26
C SER A 169 -21.13 -15.91 8.42
N GLU A 170 -22.08 -16.17 9.31
CA GLU A 170 -22.20 -15.49 10.59
C GLU A 170 -21.58 -16.38 11.67
N LEU A 171 -20.75 -15.78 12.51
CA LEU A 171 -20.22 -16.43 13.70
C LEU A 171 -21.26 -16.32 14.82
N TYR A 172 -21.55 -17.44 15.48
CA TYR A 172 -22.41 -17.48 16.65
C TYR A 172 -21.74 -18.30 17.75
N TYR A 173 -22.03 -17.95 19.00
CA TYR A 173 -21.58 -18.75 20.13
C TYR A 173 -22.52 -19.95 20.31
N ASN A 174 -21.97 -21.14 20.17
CA ASN A 174 -22.70 -22.38 20.39
C ASN A 174 -22.61 -22.76 21.87
N ASN A 175 -23.73 -22.64 22.59
CA ASN A 175 -23.79 -22.93 24.02
C ASN A 175 -23.53 -24.40 24.35
N ASP A 176 -23.87 -25.32 23.44
CA ASP A 176 -23.72 -26.77 23.67
C ASP A 176 -22.26 -27.21 23.56
N THR A 177 -21.51 -26.63 22.62
CA THR A 177 -20.08 -26.92 22.43
C THR A 177 -19.16 -25.94 23.16
N SER A 178 -19.71 -24.84 23.70
CA SER A 178 -18.95 -23.72 24.27
C SER A 178 -17.88 -23.18 23.31
N MET A 179 -18.18 -23.15 22.02
CA MET A 179 -17.28 -22.69 20.96
C MET A 179 -17.97 -21.70 20.02
N LEU A 180 -17.18 -20.87 19.35
CA LEU A 180 -17.66 -20.08 18.22
C LEU A 180 -17.83 -21.01 17.01
N ASP A 181 -19.06 -21.11 16.53
CA ASP A 181 -19.41 -21.86 15.32
C ASP A 181 -19.81 -20.88 14.21
N SER A 182 -19.88 -21.36 12.97
CA SER A 182 -20.22 -20.55 11.81
C SER A 182 -21.38 -21.15 11.03
N ARG A 183 -22.37 -20.32 10.69
CA ARG A 183 -23.48 -20.72 9.81
C ARG A 183 -23.49 -19.89 8.55
N ALA A 184 -23.67 -20.54 7.39
CA ALA A 184 -23.83 -19.85 6.12
C ALA A 184 -25.18 -19.13 6.10
N ILE A 185 -25.15 -17.79 6.08
CA ILE A 185 -26.37 -16.96 6.05
C ILE A 185 -26.76 -16.56 4.63
N GLY A 186 -25.82 -16.62 3.68
CA GLY A 186 -26.09 -16.28 2.30
C GLY A 186 -24.98 -16.69 1.34
N SER A 187 -25.30 -16.65 0.05
CA SER A 187 -24.35 -16.88 -1.03
C SER A 187 -24.67 -16.06 -2.26
N PHE A 188 -23.64 -15.73 -3.02
CA PHE A 188 -23.73 -15.06 -4.31
C PHE A 188 -22.97 -15.90 -5.33
N THR A 189 -23.60 -16.23 -6.46
CA THR A 189 -22.99 -16.99 -7.56
C THR A 189 -22.97 -16.17 -8.84
N GLN A 190 -21.79 -15.96 -9.40
CA GLN A 190 -21.56 -15.19 -10.63
C GLN A 190 -20.16 -15.49 -11.18
N TYR A 191 -19.88 -15.17 -12.44
CA TYR A 191 -18.50 -15.15 -12.93
C TYR A 191 -17.65 -14.19 -12.09
N PRO A 192 -16.45 -14.60 -11.62
CA PRO A 192 -15.59 -13.77 -10.78
C PRO A 192 -14.83 -12.72 -11.60
N ILE A 193 -15.55 -11.93 -12.39
CA ILE A 193 -15.03 -11.00 -13.38
C ILE A 193 -15.62 -9.62 -13.10
N LYS A 194 -14.80 -8.57 -13.16
CA LYS A 194 -15.24 -7.18 -13.18
C LYS A 194 -14.56 -6.44 -14.33
N LEU A 195 -15.26 -5.53 -15.01
CA LEU A 195 -14.62 -4.62 -15.99
C LEU A 195 -13.53 -3.81 -15.29
N ALA A 196 -12.37 -3.70 -15.94
CA ALA A 196 -11.17 -3.19 -15.30
C ALA A 196 -10.25 -2.39 -16.23
N TRP A 197 -10.83 -1.56 -17.12
CA TRP A 197 -10.07 -0.47 -17.73
C TRP A 197 -9.72 0.58 -16.68
N ALA A 198 -10.65 0.84 -15.76
CA ALA A 198 -10.47 1.73 -14.64
C ALA A 198 -10.94 1.12 -13.32
N ILE A 199 -10.19 1.39 -12.25
CA ILE A 199 -10.58 1.13 -10.87
C ILE A 199 -10.26 2.36 -10.01
N THR A 200 -10.90 2.45 -8.85
CA THR A 200 -10.53 3.49 -7.88
C THR A 200 -9.18 3.17 -7.24
N ILE A 201 -8.42 4.21 -6.86
CA ILE A 201 -7.18 4.08 -6.10
C ILE A 201 -7.42 3.27 -4.83
N HIS A 202 -8.56 3.43 -4.17
CA HIS A 202 -8.95 2.62 -3.01
C HIS A 202 -9.05 1.12 -3.35
N LYS A 203 -9.77 0.76 -4.43
CA LYS A 203 -9.92 -0.64 -4.88
C LYS A 203 -8.63 -1.24 -5.44
N SER A 204 -7.64 -0.41 -5.74
CA SER A 204 -6.30 -0.84 -6.15
C SER A 204 -5.42 -1.28 -4.97
N GLN A 205 -5.80 -0.96 -3.73
CA GLN A 205 -5.00 -1.28 -2.55
C GLN A 205 -4.77 -2.79 -2.43
N GLY A 206 -3.53 -3.17 -2.10
CA GLY A 206 -3.09 -4.57 -2.08
C GLY A 206 -2.73 -5.15 -3.46
N LYS A 207 -3.15 -4.52 -4.57
CA LYS A 207 -2.87 -4.99 -5.93
C LYS A 207 -1.55 -4.46 -6.48
N THR A 208 -1.02 -5.15 -7.48
CA THR A 208 0.22 -4.82 -8.20
C THR A 208 -0.08 -4.79 -9.69
N PHE A 209 0.45 -3.80 -10.41
CA PHE A 209 0.28 -3.64 -11.85
C PHE A 209 1.60 -3.33 -12.55
N ASP A 210 1.73 -3.80 -13.79
CA ASP A 210 2.91 -3.50 -14.62
C ASP A 210 2.85 -2.09 -15.18
N ARG A 211 1.67 -1.66 -15.62
CA ARG A 211 1.43 -0.36 -16.24
C ARG A 211 0.16 0.29 -15.71
N VAL A 212 0.28 1.54 -15.27
CA VAL A 212 -0.84 2.31 -14.71
C VAL A 212 -0.93 3.69 -15.33
N VAL A 213 -2.17 4.15 -15.55
CA VAL A 213 -2.47 5.55 -15.83
C VAL A 213 -3.14 6.13 -14.61
N ILE A 214 -2.55 7.17 -14.01
CA ILE A 214 -3.07 7.77 -12.79
C ILE A 214 -3.68 9.12 -13.14
N ASP A 215 -4.96 9.26 -12.83
CA ASP A 215 -5.67 10.53 -12.86
C ASP A 215 -6.13 10.91 -11.45
N ILE A 216 -5.42 11.87 -10.86
CA ILE A 216 -5.76 12.45 -9.56
C ILE A 216 -6.83 13.54 -9.67
N GLY A 217 -7.44 13.78 -10.83
CA GLY A 217 -8.56 14.72 -10.98
C GLY A 217 -8.18 16.16 -10.60
N SER A 218 -8.94 16.76 -9.68
CA SER A 218 -8.65 18.07 -9.07
C SER A 218 -7.72 18.00 -7.86
N GLY A 219 -7.35 16.79 -7.41
CA GLY A 219 -6.49 16.55 -6.26
C GLY A 219 -6.83 15.25 -5.54
N THR A 220 -6.04 14.91 -4.53
CA THR A 220 -6.30 13.77 -3.65
C THR A 220 -7.21 14.15 -2.49
N PHE A 221 -8.23 13.35 -2.24
CA PHE A 221 -9.24 13.60 -1.21
C PHE A 221 -8.84 13.05 0.17
N THR A 222 -7.87 12.13 0.21
CA THR A 222 -7.43 11.48 1.45
C THR A 222 -5.90 11.42 1.57
N SER A 223 -5.42 11.42 2.81
CA SER A 223 -4.00 11.33 3.12
C SER A 223 -3.42 10.01 2.58
N GLY A 224 -2.19 10.05 2.06
CA GLY A 224 -1.52 8.87 1.50
C GLY A 224 -2.07 8.35 0.17
N GLN A 225 -3.11 8.96 -0.43
CA GLN A 225 -3.70 8.47 -1.68
C GLN A 225 -2.71 8.48 -2.86
N VAL A 226 -1.85 9.50 -2.97
CA VAL A 226 -0.77 9.54 -3.97
C VAL A 226 0.19 8.36 -3.80
N TYR A 227 0.58 8.08 -2.55
CA TYR A 227 1.44 6.94 -2.24
C TYR A 227 0.77 5.62 -2.65
N VAL A 228 -0.51 5.43 -2.33
CA VAL A 228 -1.26 4.23 -2.73
C VAL A 228 -1.24 4.08 -4.25
N ALA A 229 -1.59 5.13 -5.01
CA ALA A 229 -1.65 5.11 -6.46
C ALA A 229 -0.29 4.77 -7.11
N LEU A 230 0.78 5.47 -6.73
CA LEU A 230 2.12 5.25 -7.29
C LEU A 230 2.68 3.87 -6.90
N SER A 231 2.50 3.46 -5.63
CA SER A 231 3.04 2.19 -5.12
C SER A 231 2.37 0.94 -5.68
N ARG A 232 1.32 1.07 -6.50
CA ARG A 232 0.71 -0.06 -7.22
C ARG A 232 1.56 -0.53 -8.38
N CYS A 233 2.34 0.36 -8.99
CA CYS A 233 3.17 0.02 -10.13
C CYS A 233 4.50 -0.59 -9.69
N ILE A 234 5.02 -1.55 -10.46
CA ILE A 234 6.31 -2.20 -10.19
C ILE A 234 7.52 -1.32 -10.57
N SER A 235 7.32 -0.34 -11.46
CA SER A 235 8.38 0.54 -11.98
C SER A 235 7.86 1.96 -12.19
N LEU A 236 8.76 2.95 -12.16
CA LEU A 236 8.41 4.34 -12.48
C LEU A 236 8.02 4.49 -13.96
N ASP A 237 8.65 3.72 -14.86
CA ASP A 237 8.39 3.74 -16.29
C ASP A 237 7.04 3.14 -16.68
N GLY A 238 6.47 2.26 -15.84
CA GLY A 238 5.11 1.76 -15.99
C GLY A 238 4.04 2.81 -15.66
N ILE A 239 4.42 3.95 -15.08
CA ILE A 239 3.47 5.00 -14.68
C ILE A 239 3.29 6.02 -15.79
N VAL A 240 2.05 6.40 -16.02
CA VAL A 240 1.65 7.59 -16.77
C VAL A 240 0.78 8.46 -15.88
N LEU A 241 1.11 9.74 -15.79
CA LEU A 241 0.31 10.71 -15.05
C LEU A 241 -0.48 11.56 -16.04
N LYS A 242 -1.79 11.71 -15.82
CA LYS A 242 -2.60 12.64 -16.62
C LYS A 242 -2.35 14.11 -16.27
N LYS A 243 -1.95 14.37 -15.03
CA LYS A 243 -1.69 15.70 -14.48
C LYS A 243 -0.45 15.67 -13.58
N PRO A 244 0.28 16.79 -13.44
CA PRO A 244 1.42 16.87 -12.54
C PRO A 244 1.00 16.69 -11.08
N ILE A 245 1.78 15.92 -10.34
CA ILE A 245 1.69 15.81 -8.89
C ILE A 245 2.38 17.03 -8.28
N GLN A 246 1.70 17.66 -7.33
CA GLN A 246 2.20 18.81 -6.60
C GLN A 246 2.41 18.43 -5.14
N LYS A 247 3.29 19.16 -4.44
CA LYS A 247 3.58 18.92 -3.02
C LYS A 247 2.32 18.96 -2.14
N ARG A 248 1.35 19.81 -2.47
CA ARG A 248 0.05 19.89 -1.77
C ARG A 248 -0.80 18.61 -1.84
N HIS A 249 -0.57 17.74 -2.83
CA HIS A 249 -1.25 16.45 -2.95
C HIS A 249 -0.60 15.38 -2.07
N ILE A 250 0.58 15.65 -1.50
CA ILE A 250 1.35 14.70 -0.68
C ILE A 250 1.23 15.16 0.76
N PHE A 251 0.34 14.51 1.49
CA PHE A 251 0.15 14.77 2.91
C PHE A 251 -0.21 13.47 3.66
N MET A 252 0.11 13.48 4.95
CA MET A 252 -0.15 12.38 5.87
C MET A 252 -1.05 12.85 7.00
N ASP A 253 -1.87 11.96 7.53
CA ASP A 253 -2.58 12.23 8.78
C ASP A 253 -1.57 12.23 9.95
N TRP A 254 -1.51 13.35 10.66
CA TRP A 254 -0.63 13.54 11.81
C TRP A 254 -0.91 12.53 12.93
N LYS A 255 -2.16 12.04 13.05
CA LYS A 255 -2.52 11.03 14.06
C LYS A 255 -1.78 9.72 13.80
N ILE A 256 -1.63 9.34 12.53
CA ILE A 256 -0.90 8.13 12.11
C ILE A 256 0.59 8.31 12.42
N VAL A 257 1.17 9.45 12.04
CA VAL A 257 2.58 9.77 12.32
C VAL A 257 2.85 9.72 13.82
N ASN A 258 2.01 10.37 14.63
CA ASN A 258 2.13 10.39 16.07
C ASN A 258 2.00 8.98 16.69
N PHE A 259 1.06 8.17 16.20
CA PHE A 259 0.88 6.79 16.65
C PHE A 259 2.14 5.96 16.41
N ILE A 260 2.67 5.96 15.17
CA ILE A 260 3.86 5.19 14.79
C ILE A 260 5.08 5.67 15.58
N THR A 261 5.32 6.99 15.63
CA THR A 261 6.46 7.57 16.35
C THR A 261 6.45 7.22 17.83
N LYS A 262 5.29 7.36 18.52
CA LYS A 262 5.16 7.00 19.94
C LYS A 262 5.45 5.52 20.17
N TYR A 263 4.96 4.66 19.28
CA TYR A 263 5.14 3.22 19.41
C TYR A 263 6.60 2.80 19.20
N GLN A 264 7.29 3.39 18.22
CA GLN A 264 8.72 3.15 17.99
C GLN A 264 9.57 3.56 19.21
N TYR A 265 9.24 4.67 19.88
CA TYR A 265 9.90 5.04 21.14
C TYR A 265 9.61 4.02 22.26
N LYS A 266 8.37 3.55 22.41
CA LYS A 266 8.01 2.53 23.41
C LYS A 266 8.78 1.22 23.20
N LEU A 267 8.90 0.75 21.95
CA LEU A 267 9.69 -0.43 21.62
C LEU A 267 11.19 -0.23 21.86
N SER A 268 11.71 0.96 21.53
CA SER A 268 13.10 1.29 21.80
C SER A 268 13.39 1.26 23.29
N ASP A 269 12.52 1.86 24.10
CA ASP A 269 12.67 1.88 25.56
C ASP A 269 12.55 0.47 26.19
N LYS A 270 11.65 -0.38 25.67
CA LYS A 270 11.58 -1.80 26.05
C LYS A 270 12.89 -2.55 25.71
N ARG A 271 13.52 -2.29 24.56
CA ARG A 271 14.78 -2.95 24.13
C ARG A 271 16.00 -2.41 24.87
N CYS A 272 16.12 -1.10 24.97
CA CYS A 272 17.22 -0.38 25.60
C CYS A 272 16.64 0.85 26.31
N SER A 273 16.48 0.74 27.63
CA SER A 273 15.95 1.82 28.44
C SER A 273 16.83 3.07 28.35
N LEU A 274 16.25 4.23 28.63
CA LEU A 274 17.00 5.49 28.64
C LEU A 274 18.28 5.41 29.49
N ASP A 275 18.23 4.79 30.67
CA ASP A 275 19.41 4.62 31.54
C ASP A 275 20.48 3.74 30.91
N LYS A 276 20.10 2.67 30.20
CA LYS A 276 21.05 1.82 29.47
C LYS A 276 21.70 2.59 28.32
N LYS A 277 20.92 3.37 27.56
CA LYS A 277 21.46 4.23 26.49
C LYS A 277 22.46 5.24 27.05
N MET A 278 22.14 5.89 28.16
CA MET A 278 23.04 6.82 28.84
C MET A 278 24.35 6.15 29.24
N LYS A 279 24.31 4.94 29.79
CA LYS A 279 25.52 4.17 30.13
C LYS A 279 26.37 3.83 28.90
N ILE A 280 25.75 3.41 27.80
CA ILE A 280 26.47 3.12 26.55
C ILE A 280 27.19 4.38 26.05
N ILE A 281 26.52 5.54 26.06
CA ILE A 281 27.10 6.81 25.64
C ILE A 281 28.26 7.21 26.57
N GLN A 282 28.09 7.08 27.90
CA GLN A 282 29.14 7.37 28.88
C GLN A 282 30.37 6.49 28.68
N ASN A 283 30.18 5.19 28.44
CA ASN A 283 31.26 4.27 28.13
C ASN A 283 31.97 4.67 26.84
N ALA A 284 31.23 5.03 25.80
CA ALA A 284 31.83 5.45 24.53
C ALA A 284 32.67 6.73 24.66
N ILE A 285 32.20 7.70 25.43
CA ILE A 285 32.97 8.92 25.76
C ILE A 285 34.29 8.54 26.47
N LYS A 286 34.22 7.64 27.46
CA LYS A 286 35.40 7.18 28.22
C LYS A 286 36.40 6.44 27.33
N ASN A 287 35.89 5.60 26.44
CA ASN A 287 36.70 4.79 25.52
C ASN A 287 37.16 5.56 24.28
N LYS A 288 36.69 6.80 24.08
CA LYS A 288 36.86 7.59 22.85
C LYS A 288 36.42 6.84 21.60
N SER A 289 35.39 6.00 21.73
CA SER A 289 34.83 5.20 20.65
C SER A 289 33.68 5.93 19.96
N LYS A 290 33.47 5.60 18.68
CA LYS A 290 32.37 6.11 17.88
C LYS A 290 31.07 5.37 18.23
N LEU A 291 29.94 6.04 18.13
CA LEU A 291 28.61 5.45 18.29
C LEU A 291 27.89 5.38 16.95
N ASP A 292 27.36 4.20 16.63
CA ASP A 292 26.39 4.01 15.56
C ASP A 292 24.97 4.14 16.15
N ILE A 293 24.26 5.20 15.78
CA ILE A 293 22.92 5.49 16.27
C ILE A 293 21.89 5.48 15.15
N VAL A 294 20.71 4.93 15.45
CA VAL A 294 19.50 5.11 14.64
C VAL A 294 18.55 5.99 15.41
N TYR A 295 18.15 7.13 14.86
CA TYR A 295 17.25 8.08 15.53
C TYR A 295 16.08 8.50 14.63
N LEU A 296 14.97 8.94 15.24
CA LEU A 296 13.83 9.50 14.51
C LEU A 296 13.96 11.01 14.35
N LYS A 297 13.88 11.47 13.10
CA LYS A 297 13.69 12.89 12.80
C LYS A 297 12.25 13.32 13.11
N SER A 298 11.99 14.63 13.02
CA SER A 298 10.67 15.24 13.28
C SER A 298 9.51 14.74 12.41
N LYS A 299 9.78 13.99 11.33
CA LYS A 299 8.78 13.44 10.39
C LYS A 299 8.75 11.90 10.35
N ASP A 300 9.11 11.23 11.44
CA ASP A 300 9.17 9.76 11.53
C ASP A 300 10.18 9.10 10.56
N GLU A 301 11.10 9.90 10.01
CA GLU A 301 12.18 9.41 9.16
C GLU A 301 13.30 8.88 10.04
N LYS A 302 13.50 7.55 10.02
CA LYS A 302 14.64 6.88 10.64
C LYS A 302 15.92 7.33 9.95
N SER A 303 16.93 7.67 10.75
CA SER A 303 18.20 8.15 10.25
C SER A 303 19.33 7.51 11.02
N LYS A 304 20.26 6.89 10.29
CA LYS A 304 21.48 6.31 10.83
C LYS A 304 22.61 7.35 10.85
N ARG A 305 23.40 7.41 11.92
CA ARG A 305 24.53 8.32 12.08
C ARG A 305 25.67 7.69 12.84
N ILE A 306 26.89 8.05 12.47
CA ILE A 306 28.08 7.78 13.26
C ILE A 306 28.49 9.06 13.98
N ILE A 307 28.45 9.03 15.30
CA ILE A 307 28.78 10.17 16.14
C ILE A 307 29.98 9.87 17.04
N GLU A 308 30.85 10.87 17.22
CA GLU A 308 31.90 10.86 18.24
C GLU A 308 31.35 11.62 19.46
N PRO A 309 30.90 10.92 20.51
CA PRO A 309 30.25 11.57 21.65
C PRO A 309 31.28 12.35 22.48
N ILE A 310 30.92 13.57 22.85
CA ILE A 310 31.75 14.46 23.69
C ILE A 310 31.14 14.57 25.08
N SER A 311 29.84 14.82 25.16
CA SER A 311 29.14 15.00 26.43
C SER A 311 27.74 14.38 26.38
N VAL A 312 27.24 13.93 27.52
CA VAL A 312 25.87 13.43 27.66
C VAL A 312 25.29 13.86 29.00
N GLY A 313 24.07 14.38 28.99
CA GLY A 313 23.46 14.93 30.21
C GLY A 313 22.10 15.58 30.00
N LYS A 314 21.61 16.23 31.06
CA LYS A 314 20.39 17.05 30.99
C LYS A 314 20.69 18.33 30.21
N MET A 315 19.83 18.63 29.26
CA MET A 315 19.86 19.83 28.42
C MET A 315 18.45 20.44 28.41
N GLU A 316 18.34 21.69 27.98
CA GLU A 316 17.07 22.41 27.94
C GLU A 316 16.80 22.96 26.53
N TYR A 317 15.56 22.84 26.07
CA TYR A 317 15.11 23.46 24.83
C TYR A 317 13.70 24.02 25.02
N MET A 318 13.54 25.32 24.78
CA MET A 318 12.27 26.05 24.95
C MET A 318 11.59 25.78 26.31
N GLY A 319 12.35 25.83 27.41
CA GLY A 319 11.81 25.63 28.76
C GLY A 319 11.54 24.18 29.15
N LYS A 320 11.89 23.20 28.30
CA LYS A 320 11.65 21.76 28.57
C LYS A 320 12.98 21.01 28.73
N PRO A 321 13.21 20.36 29.89
CA PRO A 321 14.40 19.54 30.09
C PRO A 321 14.31 18.24 29.29
N TYR A 322 15.45 17.79 28.77
CA TYR A 322 15.58 16.51 28.08
C TYR A 322 17.01 15.97 28.26
N PHE A 323 17.23 14.67 28.03
CA PHE A 323 18.58 14.11 28.00
C PHE A 323 19.14 14.14 26.58
N GLY A 324 20.29 14.78 26.39
CA GLY A 324 20.96 14.92 25.11
C GLY A 324 22.39 14.38 25.14
N VAL A 325 22.85 13.89 23.99
CA VAL A 325 24.27 13.63 23.71
C VAL A 325 24.75 14.65 22.69
N GLU A 326 25.83 15.35 23.02
CA GLU A 326 26.55 16.22 22.10
C GLU A 326 27.74 15.47 21.52
N GLY A 327 27.92 15.55 20.20
CA GLY A 327 29.02 14.87 19.53
C GLY A 327 29.26 15.37 18.11
N PHE A 328 30.42 15.04 17.57
CA PHE A 328 30.75 15.31 16.17
C PHE A 328 30.05 14.28 15.28
N CYS A 329 29.28 14.73 14.30
CA CYS A 329 28.51 13.88 13.39
C CYS A 329 29.23 13.73 12.06
N SER A 330 29.66 12.51 11.73
CA SER A 330 30.49 12.21 10.56
C SER A 330 29.80 12.63 9.25
N GLU A 331 28.51 12.32 9.10
CA GLU A 331 27.75 12.61 7.87
C GLU A 331 27.40 14.09 7.70
N ARG A 332 27.50 14.89 8.76
CA ARG A 332 27.22 16.33 8.72
C ARG A 332 28.48 17.18 8.88
N GLN A 333 29.63 16.55 9.11
CA GLN A 333 30.92 17.19 9.33
C GLN A 333 30.82 18.35 10.35
N GLY A 334 30.17 18.11 11.49
CA GLY A 334 30.02 19.14 12.52
C GLY A 334 29.35 18.68 13.81
N MET A 335 29.44 19.54 14.81
CA MET A 335 28.88 19.32 16.15
C MET A 335 27.35 19.31 16.14
N ARG A 336 26.75 18.33 16.79
CA ARG A 336 25.30 18.17 16.90
C ARG A 336 24.90 17.64 18.27
N VAL A 337 23.68 17.98 18.67
CA VAL A 337 23.01 17.44 19.86
C VAL A 337 21.92 16.48 19.41
N PHE A 338 21.91 15.27 19.96
CA PHE A 338 20.90 14.26 19.74
C PHE A 338 20.15 13.98 21.04
N ARG A 339 18.83 14.00 20.95
CA ARG A 339 17.95 13.62 22.06
C ARG A 339 18.02 12.12 22.32
N VAL A 340 18.48 11.72 23.50
CA VAL A 340 18.72 10.31 23.85
C VAL A 340 17.42 9.50 23.84
N ASP A 341 16.31 10.11 24.27
CA ASP A 341 14.97 9.51 24.23
C ASP A 341 14.47 9.25 22.79
N LYS A 342 15.05 9.93 21.80
CA LYS A 342 14.73 9.76 20.37
C LYS A 342 15.66 8.82 19.62
N ILE A 343 16.70 8.30 20.28
CA ILE A 343 17.58 7.28 19.72
C ILE A 343 16.84 5.94 19.82
N LEU A 344 16.55 5.33 18.68
CA LEU A 344 15.86 4.05 18.57
C LEU A 344 16.78 2.86 18.81
N ASP A 345 18.00 2.93 18.29
CA ASP A 345 19.04 1.91 18.44
C ASP A 345 20.40 2.60 18.62
N ILE A 346 21.28 2.01 19.42
CA ILE A 346 22.60 2.54 19.74
C ILE A 346 23.59 1.39 19.89
N LYS A 347 24.72 1.50 19.19
CA LYS A 347 25.82 0.53 19.26
C LYS A 347 27.13 1.27 19.37
N GLU A 348 27.97 0.84 20.29
CA GLU A 348 29.36 1.29 20.37
C GLU A 348 30.16 0.58 19.27
N LEU A 349 30.86 1.34 18.45
CA LEU A 349 31.79 0.82 17.45
C LEU A 349 33.13 0.58 18.13
N ALA A 350 33.82 -0.49 17.76
CA ALA A 350 35.17 -0.74 18.26
C ALA A 350 36.08 0.46 17.93
N PRO A 351 36.98 0.86 18.84
CA PRO A 351 37.98 1.87 18.52
C PRO A 351 38.84 1.39 17.34
N GLU A 352 39.14 2.31 16.41
CA GLU A 352 40.09 2.09 15.31
C GLU A 352 41.53 1.96 15.83
#